data_AF-I3Y7X6-F1
#
_entry.id   AF-I3Y7X6-F1
#
_cell.length_a   1.000
_cell.length_b   1.000
_cell.length_c   1.000
_cell.angle_alpha   90.00
_cell.angle_beta   90.00
_cell.angle_gamma   90.00
#
_symmetry.space_group_name_H-M   'P 1'
#
loop_
_entity.id
_entity.type
_entity.pdbx_description
1 polymer ?
#
loop_
_entity_poly.entity_id
_entity_poly.type
_entity_poly.pdbx_seq_one_letter_code
_entity_poly.pdbx_strand_id
1 'polypeptide(L)'
;MSGFFIVKRVFATLLFSAAVALLVHLIGDLNRVKTLKTDLAEIESVRYGLLDADQWVSKISAIVERQVSEFELTAENRPRIKKVVEQVLETMLVEIERYLRQRNLSGGGTWMDQLQGVLQQGVQDLLIDFRKLRKKIPQYADAVVEQLGKPEAKEEIKTQVLGLLRQSADSTFARTDRAHLEAVFVRQGCIESAACSAKLETLIQAARLPVFQQLAGLAGLVAGLFLICLSGSARMAKNIDLTVESRRGRGGFDSFKLLLLTGAILILLVGGLLTPMIEIDARIGELRLEFLGEPLVFTNQVLYFQSKSIFEVVRILAETGAADMLLVAVLITLFSVIFPALKLIATYVYYYDFRQARGSGWVGFFALRSGKWSMADVLVIAIFMAYIGFDGLVASQLGSLGRVGEGVELLTTNGTSLEPGFYLFLSFVMASLLLSAVLEREFE
;
A
#
# COMPACT_ATOMS: atom_id res chain seq x y z
N MET A 1 -42.44 -0.82 -42.64
CA MET A 1 -41.80 -0.80 -41.30
C MET A 1 -42.37 0.37 -40.53
N SER A 2 -43.03 0.14 -39.40
CA SER A 2 -43.60 1.23 -38.58
C SER A 2 -42.48 2.14 -38.06
N GLY A 3 -42.67 3.46 -38.12
CA GLY A 3 -41.67 4.45 -37.64
C GLY A 3 -41.20 4.20 -36.21
N PHE A 4 -42.06 3.59 -35.37
CA PHE A 4 -41.73 3.15 -34.02
C PHE A 4 -40.56 2.16 -33.93
N PHE A 5 -40.41 1.28 -34.94
CA PHE A 5 -39.32 0.30 -34.97
C PHE A 5 -37.97 0.92 -35.35
N ILE A 6 -37.99 1.90 -36.27
CA ILE A 6 -36.80 2.66 -36.67
C ILE A 6 -36.30 3.51 -35.50
N VAL A 7 -37.21 4.23 -34.82
CA VAL A 7 -36.88 5.03 -33.64
C VAL A 7 -36.24 4.18 -32.53
N LYS A 8 -36.78 2.99 -32.25
CA LYS A 8 -36.20 2.06 -31.27
C LYS A 8 -34.79 1.61 -31.64
N ARG A 9 -34.55 1.27 -32.91
CA ARG A 9 -33.22 0.83 -33.38
C ARG A 9 -32.20 1.96 -33.27
N VAL A 10 -32.57 3.18 -33.69
CA VAL A 10 -31.70 4.37 -33.59
C VAL A 10 -31.34 4.66 -32.13
N PHE A 11 -32.32 4.61 -31.23
CA PHE A 11 -32.08 4.82 -29.81
C PHE A 11 -31.17 3.73 -29.20
N ALA A 12 -31.37 2.46 -29.56
CA ALA A 12 -30.51 1.36 -29.11
C ALA A 12 -29.05 1.51 -29.60
N THR A 13 -28.83 1.92 -30.85
CA THR A 13 -27.47 2.23 -31.33
C THR A 13 -26.83 3.40 -30.61
N LEU A 14 -27.63 4.43 -30.29
CA LEU A 14 -27.13 5.61 -29.58
C LEU A 14 -26.69 5.22 -28.16
N LEU A 15 -27.50 4.44 -27.44
CA LEU A 15 -27.13 3.88 -26.14
C LEU A 15 -25.86 3.03 -26.21
N PHE A 16 -25.73 2.17 -27.22
CA PHE A 16 -24.55 1.35 -27.42
C PHE A 16 -23.30 2.20 -27.66
N SER A 17 -23.36 3.19 -28.56
CA SER A 17 -22.24 4.10 -28.80
C SER A 17 -21.86 4.91 -27.55
N ALA A 18 -22.85 5.34 -26.77
CA ALA A 18 -22.62 6.04 -25.51
C ALA A 18 -21.93 5.12 -24.49
N ALA A 19 -22.33 3.84 -24.42
CA ALA A 19 -21.69 2.86 -23.54
C ALA A 19 -20.22 2.60 -23.93
N VAL A 20 -19.91 2.51 -25.24
CA VAL A 20 -18.52 2.38 -25.72
C VAL A 20 -17.70 3.61 -25.31
N ALA A 21 -18.18 4.81 -25.59
CA ALA A 21 -17.48 6.05 -25.28
C ALA A 21 -17.25 6.19 -23.76
N LEU A 22 -18.27 5.89 -22.96
CA LEU A 22 -18.19 5.94 -21.50
C LEU A 22 -17.20 4.90 -20.95
N LEU A 23 -17.14 3.69 -21.52
CA LEU A 23 -16.15 2.69 -21.13
C LEU A 23 -14.73 3.19 -21.37
N VAL A 24 -14.43 3.77 -22.54
CA VAL A 24 -13.07 4.24 -22.85
C VAL A 24 -12.64 5.32 -21.85
N HIS A 25 -13.55 6.25 -21.53
CA HIS A 25 -13.29 7.27 -20.52
C HIS A 25 -13.09 6.67 -19.12
N LEU A 26 -13.93 5.72 -18.73
CA LEU A 26 -13.85 5.02 -17.45
C LEU A 26 -12.52 4.26 -17.29
N ILE A 27 -12.06 3.56 -18.34
CA ILE A 27 -10.76 2.86 -18.31
C ILE A 27 -9.62 3.86 -18.09
N GLY A 28 -9.65 5.01 -18.77
CA GLY A 28 -8.67 6.09 -18.60
C GLY A 28 -8.63 6.63 -17.18
N ASP A 29 -9.79 6.95 -16.62
CA ASP A 29 -9.92 7.49 -15.26
C ASP A 29 -9.51 6.48 -14.19
N LEU A 30 -9.90 5.22 -14.32
CA LEU A 30 -9.52 4.15 -13.40
C LEU A 30 -8.01 3.90 -13.39
N ASN A 31 -7.39 3.87 -14.57
CA ASN A 31 -5.93 3.74 -14.67
C ASN A 31 -5.21 4.97 -14.11
N ARG A 32 -5.76 6.16 -14.30
CA ARG A 32 -5.24 7.39 -13.68
C ARG A 32 -5.31 7.32 -12.16
N VAL A 33 -6.47 6.98 -11.59
CA VAL A 33 -6.63 6.82 -10.13
C VAL A 33 -5.67 5.79 -9.58
N LYS A 34 -5.52 4.65 -10.25
CA LYS A 34 -4.53 3.64 -9.89
C LYS A 34 -3.10 4.20 -9.86
N THR A 35 -2.70 4.97 -10.87
CA THR A 35 -1.35 5.58 -10.87
C THR A 35 -1.17 6.55 -9.71
N LEU A 36 -2.19 7.37 -9.40
CA LEU A 36 -2.14 8.29 -8.27
C LEU A 36 -2.01 7.56 -6.93
N LYS A 37 -2.77 6.48 -6.74
CA LYS A 37 -2.68 5.64 -5.53
C LYS A 37 -1.31 4.96 -5.41
N THR A 38 -0.76 4.48 -6.53
CA THR A 38 0.57 3.86 -6.55
C THR A 38 1.66 4.88 -6.17
N ASP A 39 1.54 6.10 -6.66
CA ASP A 39 2.46 7.19 -6.35
C ASP A 39 2.37 7.63 -4.89
N LEU A 40 1.13 7.72 -4.36
CA LEU A 40 0.90 8.00 -2.94
C LEU A 40 1.51 6.90 -2.07
N ALA A 41 1.29 5.63 -2.41
CA ALA A 41 1.83 4.49 -1.68
C ALA A 41 3.38 4.45 -1.69
N GLU A 42 4.01 4.87 -2.79
CA GLU A 42 5.46 4.99 -2.85
C GLU A 42 5.97 6.12 -1.93
N ILE A 43 5.32 7.28 -1.94
CA ILE A 43 5.68 8.41 -1.08
C ILE A 43 5.54 8.06 0.40
N GLU A 44 4.47 7.36 0.75
CA GLU A 44 4.16 6.89 2.10
C GLU A 44 4.85 5.56 2.45
N SER A 45 5.76 5.08 1.60
CA SER A 45 6.40 3.79 1.82
C SER A 45 7.18 3.77 3.13
N VAL A 46 7.03 2.66 3.87
CA VAL A 46 7.78 2.35 5.08
C VAL A 46 9.30 2.45 4.87
N ARG A 47 9.77 2.30 3.62
CA ARG A 47 11.18 2.45 3.21
C ARG A 47 11.74 3.83 3.52
N TYR A 48 10.94 4.87 3.33
CA TYR A 48 11.34 6.28 3.48
C TYR A 48 10.93 6.86 4.83
N GLY A 49 10.25 6.06 5.67
CA GLY A 49 9.84 6.41 7.02
C GLY A 49 10.54 5.51 8.05
N LEU A 50 9.88 4.44 8.48
CA LEU A 50 10.38 3.57 9.56
C LEU A 50 11.72 2.90 9.27
N LEU A 51 11.99 2.54 8.02
CA LEU A 51 13.24 1.88 7.63
C LEU A 51 14.33 2.87 7.21
N ASP A 52 14.06 4.17 7.30
CA ASP A 52 15.01 5.23 6.95
C ASP A 52 15.67 5.78 8.23
N ALA A 53 16.98 5.55 8.35
CA ALA A 53 17.75 6.00 9.51
C ALA A 53 17.78 7.53 9.65
N ASP A 54 17.74 8.27 8.54
CA ASP A 54 17.74 9.73 8.56
C ASP A 54 16.49 10.27 9.28
N GLN A 55 15.35 9.60 9.09
CA GLN A 55 14.08 9.96 9.73
C GLN A 55 14.14 9.76 11.25
N TRP A 56 14.73 8.65 11.69
CA TRP A 56 14.96 8.41 13.12
C TRP A 56 15.92 9.43 13.72
N VAL A 57 17.06 9.68 13.06
CA VAL A 57 18.02 10.69 13.51
C VAL A 57 17.37 12.05 13.60
N SER A 58 16.60 12.48 12.60
CA SER A 58 15.90 13.76 12.61
C SER A 58 14.92 13.88 13.78
N LYS A 59 14.03 12.89 13.96
CA LYS A 59 13.02 12.89 15.04
C LYS A 59 13.67 12.82 16.42
N ILE A 60 14.64 11.94 16.65
CA ILE A 60 15.34 11.81 17.93
C ILE A 60 16.15 13.08 18.22
N SER A 61 16.83 13.65 17.21
CA SER A 61 17.59 14.89 17.37
C SER A 61 16.71 16.03 17.85
N ALA A 62 15.50 16.18 17.29
CA ALA A 62 14.55 17.20 17.72
C ALA A 62 14.10 17.01 19.18
N ILE A 63 13.85 15.77 19.61
CA ILE A 63 13.49 15.46 21.01
C ILE A 63 14.66 15.76 21.94
N VAL A 64 15.87 15.31 21.61
CA VAL A 64 17.07 15.57 22.41
C VAL A 64 17.37 17.07 22.50
N GLU A 65 17.25 17.81 21.40
CA GLU A 65 17.44 19.26 21.38
C GLU A 65 16.47 19.96 22.33
N ARG A 66 15.19 19.58 22.30
CA ARG A 66 14.18 20.10 23.22
C ARG A 66 14.49 19.75 24.66
N GLN A 67 14.73 18.47 24.97
CA GLN A 67 15.02 18.00 26.33
C GLN A 67 16.28 18.63 26.93
N VAL A 68 17.35 18.80 26.15
CA VAL A 68 18.58 19.48 26.62
C VAL A 68 18.34 20.97 26.85
N SER A 69 17.53 21.62 26.01
CA SER A 69 17.19 23.04 26.18
C SER A 69 16.33 23.26 27.44
N GLU A 70 15.32 22.41 27.65
CA GLU A 70 14.39 22.45 28.79
C GLU A 70 14.99 21.90 30.09
N PHE A 71 16.14 21.21 30.03
CA PHE A 71 16.82 20.68 31.21
C PHE A 71 17.21 21.81 32.16
N GLU A 72 16.47 21.98 33.25
CA GLU A 72 16.81 22.88 34.33
C GLU A 72 17.21 22.09 35.59
N LEU A 73 18.24 22.58 36.30
CA LEU A 73 18.61 22.03 37.60
C LEU A 73 17.57 22.44 38.64
N THR A 74 16.51 21.64 38.74
CA THR A 74 15.48 21.83 39.76
C THR A 74 16.02 21.47 41.15
N ALA A 75 15.42 22.05 42.20
CA ALA A 75 15.77 21.75 43.59
C ALA A 75 15.59 20.25 43.95
N GLU A 76 14.75 19.53 43.21
CA GLU A 76 14.48 18.10 43.40
C GLU A 76 15.52 17.19 42.71
N ASN A 77 16.03 17.59 41.54
CA ASN A 77 16.95 16.77 40.73
C ASN A 77 18.42 17.02 41.07
N ARG A 78 18.76 18.25 41.50
CA ARG A 78 20.13 18.66 41.85
C ARG A 78 20.81 17.73 42.88
N PRO A 79 20.14 17.28 43.97
CA PRO A 79 20.76 16.36 44.93
C PRO A 79 21.08 14.99 44.33
N ARG A 80 20.24 14.48 43.41
CA ARG A 80 20.46 13.19 42.75
C ARG A 80 21.66 13.25 41.82
N ILE A 81 21.73 14.28 40.97
CA ILE A 81 22.84 14.46 40.03
C ILE A 81 24.15 14.71 40.79
N LYS A 82 24.13 15.54 41.84
CA LYS A 82 25.29 15.76 42.71
C LYS A 82 25.82 14.44 43.27
N LYS A 83 24.95 13.57 43.78
CA LYS A 83 25.36 12.28 44.32
C LYS A 83 26.04 11.38 43.28
N VAL A 84 25.57 11.39 42.03
CA VAL A 84 26.20 10.68 40.92
C VAL A 84 27.58 11.25 40.61
N VAL A 85 27.70 12.59 40.54
CA VAL A 85 28.99 13.26 40.31
C VAL A 85 29.97 12.99 41.46
N GLU A 86 29.51 13.01 42.71
CA GLU A 86 30.32 12.66 43.89
C GLU A 86 30.85 11.22 43.79
N GLN A 87 30.02 10.25 43.42
CA GLN A 87 30.42 8.86 43.24
C GLN A 87 31.45 8.68 42.13
N VAL A 88 31.28 9.39 41.01
CA VAL A 88 32.24 9.37 39.89
C VAL A 88 33.57 9.96 40.33
N LEU A 89 33.57 11.14 40.97
CA LEU A 89 34.78 11.79 41.47
C LEU A 89 35.49 10.95 42.53
N GLU A 90 34.74 10.27 43.40
CA GLU A 90 35.29 9.35 44.40
C GLU A 90 35.92 8.13 43.74
N THR A 91 35.26 7.54 42.74
CA THR A 91 35.79 6.40 41.99
C THR A 91 37.07 6.77 41.23
N MET A 92 37.08 7.94 40.57
CA MET A 92 38.28 8.46 39.90
C MET A 92 39.42 8.70 40.89
N LEU A 93 39.13 9.27 42.07
CA LEU A 93 40.15 9.51 43.10
C LEU A 93 40.75 8.19 43.61
N VAL A 94 39.92 7.16 43.80
CA VAL A 94 40.36 5.81 44.20
C VAL A 94 41.21 5.17 43.10
N GLU A 95 40.83 5.31 41.82
CA GLU A 95 41.60 4.77 40.70
C GLU A 95 42.97 5.46 40.59
N ILE A 96 43.01 6.79 40.74
CA ILE A 96 44.24 7.57 40.74
C ILE A 96 45.13 7.18 41.94
N GLU A 97 44.57 7.02 43.14
CA GLU A 97 45.33 6.55 44.31
C GLU A 97 45.90 5.15 44.08
N ARG A 98 45.09 4.23 43.54
CA ARG A 98 45.52 2.86 43.22
C ARG A 98 46.64 2.86 42.19
N TYR A 99 46.47 3.60 41.10
CA TYR A 99 47.45 3.72 40.03
C TYR A 99 48.78 4.28 40.55
N LEU A 100 48.75 5.33 41.36
CA LEU A 100 49.96 5.92 41.96
C LEU A 100 50.63 4.99 42.98
N ARG A 101 49.86 4.27 43.81
CA ARG A 101 50.40 3.25 44.74
C ARG A 101 51.04 2.08 43.99
N GLN A 102 50.39 1.59 42.93
CA GLN A 102 50.87 0.46 42.15
C GLN A 102 52.17 0.81 41.41
N ARG A 103 52.28 2.03 40.88
CA ARG A 103 53.52 2.53 40.26
C ARG A 103 54.67 2.69 41.26
N ASN A 104 54.36 3.16 42.48
CA ASN A 104 55.33 3.24 43.58
C ASN A 104 55.82 1.86 44.05
N LEU A 105 55.01 0.81 43.91
CA LEU A 105 55.37 -0.56 44.28
C LEU A 105 56.19 -1.30 43.20
N SER A 106 56.08 -0.90 41.93
CA SER A 106 56.88 -1.43 40.81
C SER A 106 58.24 -0.74 40.59
N GLY A 107 58.57 0.28 41.38
CA GLY A 107 59.87 0.98 41.35
C GLY A 107 60.91 0.29 42.24
N GLY A 108 61.26 -0.95 41.93
CA GLY A 108 62.42 -1.61 42.52
C GLY A 108 63.71 -1.02 41.97
N GLY A 109 64.27 -0.02 42.68
CA GLY A 109 65.65 0.44 42.52
C GLY A 109 65.84 1.87 42.04
N THR A 110 66.67 2.61 42.79
CA THR A 110 67.56 3.71 42.32
C THR A 110 67.00 5.14 42.20
N TRP A 111 65.70 5.38 42.07
CA TRP A 111 65.20 6.78 41.92
C TRP A 111 65.27 7.61 43.21
N MET A 112 65.14 6.97 44.38
CA MET A 112 65.12 7.68 45.68
C MET A 112 66.50 8.28 46.05
N ASP A 113 67.60 7.61 45.65
CA ASP A 113 68.97 8.12 45.82
C ASP A 113 69.29 9.28 44.85
N GLN A 114 68.64 9.32 43.68
CA GLN A 114 68.91 10.32 42.64
C GLN A 114 68.14 11.63 42.85
N LEU A 115 67.07 11.61 43.64
CA LEU A 115 66.28 12.80 43.99
C LEU A 115 66.66 13.46 45.32
N GLN A 116 67.41 12.76 46.17
CA GLN A 116 67.86 13.29 47.45
C GLN A 116 68.77 14.53 47.29
N GLY A 117 69.39 14.71 46.11
CA GLY A 117 70.20 15.89 45.77
C GLY A 117 69.46 17.08 45.13
N VAL A 118 68.21 16.93 44.67
CA VAL A 118 67.50 17.97 43.89
C VAL A 118 66.23 18.51 44.58
N LEU A 119 65.74 17.84 45.64
CA LEU A 119 64.43 18.15 46.25
C LEU A 119 64.49 18.65 47.70
N GLN A 120 65.63 19.12 48.19
CA GLN A 120 65.77 19.45 49.62
C GLN A 120 65.21 20.82 50.06
N GLN A 121 64.54 21.59 49.20
CA GLN A 121 64.00 22.90 49.60
C GLN A 121 62.61 23.29 49.08
N GLY A 122 61.80 22.38 48.51
CA GLY A 122 60.49 22.81 47.99
C GLY A 122 59.37 21.79 47.80
N VAL A 123 59.55 20.52 48.17
CA VAL A 123 58.58 19.46 47.79
C VAL A 123 58.16 18.59 48.98
N GLN A 124 58.02 19.19 50.16
CA GLN A 124 57.24 18.59 51.25
C GLN A 124 55.75 18.98 51.18
N ASP A 125 55.43 20.06 50.46
CA ASP A 125 54.04 20.52 50.24
C ASP A 125 53.36 19.94 48.98
N LEU A 126 54.07 19.13 48.19
CA LEU A 126 53.52 18.46 47.00
C LEU A 126 53.21 16.97 47.22
N LEU A 127 53.16 16.50 48.47
CA LEU A 127 52.48 15.25 48.78
C LEU A 127 50.98 15.51 48.69
N ILE A 128 50.38 15.16 47.56
CA ILE A 128 48.94 15.25 47.33
C ILE A 128 48.23 14.46 48.45
N ASP A 129 47.65 15.17 49.41
CA ASP A 129 46.89 14.55 50.50
C ASP A 129 45.51 14.17 49.98
N PHE A 130 45.39 12.94 49.47
CA PHE A 130 44.14 12.36 48.98
C PHE A 130 43.01 12.45 50.00
N ARG A 131 43.30 12.51 51.31
CA ARG A 131 42.28 12.73 52.35
C ARG A 131 41.72 14.15 52.33
N LYS A 132 42.56 15.17 52.09
CA LYS A 132 42.09 16.56 51.91
C LYS A 132 41.32 16.72 50.60
N LEU A 133 41.73 16.04 49.53
CA LEU A 133 40.98 16.03 48.26
C LEU A 133 39.61 15.36 48.40
N ARG A 134 39.53 14.20 49.06
CA ARG A 134 38.27 13.49 49.31
C ARG A 134 37.26 14.34 50.10
N LYS A 135 37.73 15.12 51.08
CA LYS A 135 36.89 16.07 51.84
C LYS A 135 36.31 17.20 50.99
N LYS A 136 36.94 17.55 49.86
CA LYS A 136 36.50 18.61 48.95
C LYS A 136 35.61 18.11 47.81
N ILE A 137 35.45 16.79 47.64
CA ILE A 137 34.60 16.20 46.59
C ILE A 137 33.18 16.81 46.57
N PRO A 138 32.47 17.01 47.69
CA PRO A 138 31.13 17.61 47.64
C PRO A 138 31.11 19.03 47.05
N GLN A 139 32.15 19.82 47.33
CA GLN A 139 32.30 21.18 46.80
C GLN A 139 32.65 21.15 45.30
N TYR A 140 33.49 20.22 44.85
CA TYR A 140 33.78 20.04 43.43
C TYR A 140 32.57 19.50 42.67
N ALA A 141 31.79 18.61 43.27
CA ALA A 141 30.56 18.11 42.70
C ALA A 141 29.53 19.24 42.54
N ASP A 142 29.41 20.15 43.52
CA ASP A 142 28.57 21.35 43.36
C ASP A 142 28.99 22.20 42.17
N ALA A 143 30.30 22.47 42.02
CA ALA A 143 30.82 23.26 40.91
C ALA A 143 30.62 22.58 39.54
N VAL A 144 30.78 21.25 39.47
CA VAL A 144 30.53 20.47 38.24
C VAL A 144 29.05 20.47 37.90
N VAL A 145 28.17 20.23 38.87
CA VAL A 145 26.71 20.28 38.64
C VAL A 145 26.27 21.67 38.20
N GLU A 146 26.81 22.72 38.79
CA GLU A 146 26.53 24.10 38.39
C GLU A 146 27.05 24.40 36.98
N GLN A 147 28.23 23.89 36.61
CA GLN A 147 28.76 24.01 35.27
C GLN A 147 27.89 23.27 34.23
N LEU A 148 27.34 22.10 34.56
CA LEU A 148 26.42 21.34 33.70
C LEU A 148 25.10 22.10 33.42
N GLY A 149 24.71 23.02 34.31
CA GLY A 149 23.53 23.87 34.11
C GLY A 149 23.76 25.06 33.18
N LYS A 150 25.02 25.40 32.87
CA LYS A 150 25.35 26.58 32.05
C LYS A 150 24.99 26.36 30.57
N PRO A 151 24.60 27.43 29.86
CA PRO A 151 24.22 27.33 28.44
C PRO A 151 25.34 26.77 27.56
N GLU A 152 26.59 27.14 27.86
CA GLU A 152 27.79 26.63 27.15
C GLU A 152 27.94 25.11 27.28
N ALA A 153 27.73 24.55 28.47
CA ALA A 153 27.81 23.11 28.70
C ALA A 153 26.65 22.36 28.02
N LYS A 154 25.45 22.95 28.03
CA LYS A 154 24.28 22.40 27.33
C LYS A 154 24.49 22.32 25.82
N GLU A 155 25.03 23.37 25.20
CA GLU A 155 25.34 23.37 23.77
C GLU A 155 26.44 22.37 23.38
N GLU A 156 27.47 22.23 24.21
CA GLU A 156 28.51 21.21 23.99
C GLU A 156 27.91 19.79 24.09
N ILE A 157 27.12 19.51 25.13
CA ILE A 157 26.43 18.21 25.29
C ILE A 157 25.55 17.94 24.08
N LYS A 158 24.73 18.91 23.66
CA LYS A 158 23.87 18.80 22.47
C LYS A 158 24.68 18.45 21.24
N THR A 159 25.77 19.18 20.97
CA THR A 159 26.62 18.96 19.79
C THR A 159 27.24 17.56 19.79
N GLN A 160 27.75 17.10 20.94
CA GLN A 160 28.35 15.77 21.07
C GLN A 160 27.31 14.65 20.92
N VAL A 161 26.15 14.77 21.56
CA VAL A 161 25.07 13.77 21.47
C VAL A 161 24.54 13.67 20.04
N LEU A 162 24.28 14.80 19.38
CA LEU A 162 23.80 14.83 18.00
C LEU A 162 24.87 14.28 17.03
N GLY A 163 26.14 14.58 17.25
CA GLY A 163 27.26 14.04 16.49
C GLY A 163 27.35 12.52 16.59
N LEU A 164 27.28 11.99 17.82
CA LEU A 164 27.29 10.54 18.07
C LEU A 164 26.08 9.83 17.47
N LEU A 165 24.88 10.43 17.55
CA LEU A 165 23.68 9.88 16.93
C LEU A 165 23.83 9.76 15.41
N ARG A 166 24.30 10.81 14.73
CA ARG A 166 24.56 10.79 13.28
C ARG A 166 25.62 9.76 12.90
N GLN A 167 26.74 9.74 13.60
CA GLN A 167 27.82 8.78 13.35
C GLN A 167 27.36 7.33 13.55
N SER A 168 26.54 7.08 14.58
CA SER A 168 25.99 5.75 14.85
C SER A 168 25.01 5.31 13.77
N ALA A 169 24.17 6.23 13.29
CA ALA A 169 23.24 5.97 12.18
C ALA A 169 23.99 5.66 10.88
N ASP A 170 24.97 6.49 10.52
CA ASP A 170 25.77 6.34 9.29
C ASP A 170 26.61 5.05 9.27
N SER A 171 27.04 4.56 10.44
CA SER A 171 27.85 3.34 10.55
C SER A 171 27.02 2.05 10.65
N THR A 172 25.76 2.14 11.07
CA THR A 172 24.90 0.96 11.33
C THR A 172 23.90 0.72 10.21
N PHE A 173 23.36 1.78 9.60
CA PHE A 173 22.32 1.68 8.59
C PHE A 173 22.88 1.94 7.19
N ALA A 174 22.50 1.09 6.24
CA ALA A 174 22.74 1.38 4.84
C ALA A 174 21.89 2.59 4.41
N ARG A 175 22.44 3.47 3.58
CA ARG A 175 21.68 4.57 3.01
C ARG A 175 20.50 4.05 2.20
N THR A 176 19.31 4.57 2.48
CA THR A 176 18.10 4.24 1.73
C THR A 176 18.20 4.78 0.31
N ASP A 177 18.03 3.91 -0.69
CA ASP A 177 17.89 4.34 -2.08
C ASP A 177 16.56 5.05 -2.28
N ARG A 178 16.62 6.33 -2.70
CA ARG A 178 15.45 7.19 -2.93
C ARG A 178 15.19 7.45 -4.42
N ALA A 179 15.87 6.76 -5.34
CA ALA A 179 15.72 6.98 -6.77
C ALA A 179 14.25 6.84 -7.26
N HIS A 180 13.51 5.88 -6.70
CA HIS A 180 12.10 5.69 -7.02
C HIS A 180 11.21 6.83 -6.48
N LEU A 181 11.45 7.30 -5.25
CA LEU A 181 10.76 8.45 -4.67
C LEU A 181 11.02 9.73 -5.47
N GLU A 182 12.28 9.98 -5.85
CA GLU A 182 12.66 11.14 -6.66
C GLU A 182 11.97 11.12 -8.03
N ALA A 183 11.88 9.95 -8.66
CA ALA A 183 11.14 9.79 -9.92
C ALA A 183 9.65 10.14 -9.77
N VAL A 184 9.03 9.78 -8.64
CA VAL A 184 7.64 10.15 -8.33
C VAL A 184 7.50 11.66 -8.14
N PHE A 185 8.42 12.29 -7.40
CA PHE A 185 8.42 13.75 -7.20
C PHE A 185 8.57 14.52 -8.51
N VAL A 186 9.45 14.09 -9.40
CA VAL A 186 9.59 14.68 -10.74
C VAL A 186 8.31 14.50 -11.55
N ARG A 187 7.70 13.30 -11.54
CA ARG A 187 6.45 13.02 -12.26
C ARG A 187 5.28 13.87 -11.75
N GLN A 188 5.17 14.07 -10.44
CA GLN A 188 4.06 14.79 -9.81
C GLN A 188 4.30 16.30 -9.64
N GLY A 189 5.52 16.77 -9.94
CA GLY A 189 5.94 18.16 -9.77
C GLY A 189 5.93 18.59 -8.30
N CYS A 190 6.39 17.72 -7.40
CA CYS A 190 6.43 17.95 -5.96
C CYS A 190 7.87 18.11 -5.48
N ILE A 191 8.06 18.85 -4.39
CA ILE A 191 9.37 19.02 -3.72
C ILE A 191 9.34 18.39 -2.32
N GLU A 192 8.19 18.41 -1.66
CA GLU A 192 8.01 17.94 -0.28
C GLU A 192 7.03 16.78 -0.22
N SER A 193 7.37 15.75 0.56
CA SER A 193 6.58 14.53 0.72
C SER A 193 5.17 14.82 1.26
N ALA A 194 5.07 15.58 2.36
CA ALA A 194 3.79 15.88 3.01
C ALA A 194 2.84 16.72 2.13
N ALA A 195 3.36 17.71 1.40
CA ALA A 195 2.56 18.49 0.48
C ALA A 195 2.12 17.64 -0.74
N CYS A 196 2.98 16.72 -1.19
CA CYS A 196 2.67 15.84 -2.31
C CYS A 196 1.61 14.79 -1.96
N SER A 197 1.71 14.15 -0.79
CA SER A 197 0.72 13.18 -0.32
C SER A 197 -0.65 13.84 -0.21
N ALA A 198 -0.76 15.02 0.43
CA ALA A 198 -2.02 15.75 0.54
C ALA A 198 -2.62 16.12 -0.83
N LYS A 199 -1.78 16.51 -1.81
CA LYS A 199 -2.21 16.77 -3.19
C LYS A 199 -2.73 15.50 -3.87
N LEU A 200 -2.05 14.37 -3.71
CA LEU A 200 -2.46 13.09 -4.31
C LEU A 200 -3.77 12.59 -3.69
N GLU A 201 -3.91 12.65 -2.37
CA GLU A 201 -5.13 12.28 -1.66
C GLU A 201 -6.33 13.09 -2.15
N THR A 202 -6.19 14.41 -2.28
CA THR A 202 -7.27 15.28 -2.78
C THR A 202 -7.66 14.94 -4.22
N LEU A 203 -6.69 14.63 -5.09
CA LEU A 203 -6.98 14.17 -6.46
C LEU A 203 -7.70 12.82 -6.49
N ILE A 204 -7.31 11.88 -5.64
CA ILE A 204 -7.94 10.56 -5.52
C ILE A 204 -9.37 10.70 -5.01
N GLN A 205 -9.59 11.51 -3.96
CA GLN A 205 -10.93 11.74 -3.41
C GLN A 205 -11.85 12.46 -4.42
N ALA A 206 -11.32 13.44 -5.16
CA ALA A 206 -12.07 14.12 -6.21
C ALA A 206 -12.48 13.19 -7.36
N ALA A 207 -11.70 12.15 -7.64
CA ALA A 207 -11.98 11.16 -8.68
C ALA A 207 -13.02 10.11 -8.27
N ARG A 208 -13.34 9.97 -6.98
CA ARG A 208 -14.24 8.91 -6.46
C ARG A 208 -15.66 9.02 -7.00
N LEU A 209 -16.26 10.21 -6.91
CA LEU A 209 -17.62 10.46 -7.37
C LEU A 209 -17.78 10.30 -8.90
N PRO A 210 -16.94 10.92 -9.75
CA PRO A 210 -17.09 10.77 -11.20
C PRO A 210 -16.89 9.32 -11.66
N VAL A 211 -15.92 8.58 -11.09
CA VAL A 211 -15.72 7.16 -11.40
C VAL A 211 -16.96 6.34 -11.04
N PHE A 212 -17.53 6.56 -9.85
CA PHE A 212 -18.75 5.87 -9.44
C PHE A 212 -19.93 6.19 -10.37
N GLN A 213 -20.11 7.46 -10.75
CA GLN A 213 -21.14 7.89 -11.68
C GLN A 213 -20.96 7.28 -13.08
N GLN A 214 -19.73 7.19 -13.58
CA GLN A 214 -19.42 6.54 -14.84
C GLN A 214 -19.72 5.05 -14.80
N LEU A 215 -19.38 4.35 -13.71
CA LEU A 215 -19.66 2.93 -13.54
C LEU A 215 -21.16 2.66 -13.45
N ALA A 216 -21.88 3.44 -12.63
CA ALA A 216 -23.33 3.37 -12.54
C ALA A 216 -24.01 3.73 -13.87
N GLY A 217 -23.48 4.75 -14.58
CA GLY A 217 -23.93 5.16 -15.90
C GLY A 217 -23.75 4.07 -16.94
N LEU A 218 -22.59 3.42 -16.98
CA LEU A 218 -22.31 2.29 -17.88
C LEU A 218 -23.25 1.11 -17.59
N ALA A 219 -23.41 0.74 -16.32
CA ALA A 219 -24.34 -0.30 -15.92
C ALA A 219 -25.79 0.05 -16.33
N GLY A 220 -26.22 1.30 -16.11
CA GLY A 220 -27.53 1.80 -16.51
C GLY A 220 -27.75 1.80 -18.03
N LEU A 221 -26.74 2.19 -18.83
CA LEU A 221 -26.79 2.16 -20.29
C LEU A 221 -26.91 0.72 -20.81
N VAL A 222 -26.12 -0.21 -20.27
CA VAL A 222 -26.20 -1.63 -20.64
C VAL A 222 -27.55 -2.21 -20.23
N ALA A 223 -28.01 -1.99 -19.00
CA ALA A 223 -29.32 -2.45 -18.53
C ALA A 223 -30.46 -1.88 -19.40
N GLY A 224 -30.41 -0.59 -19.74
CA GLY A 224 -31.36 0.06 -20.64
C GLY A 224 -31.36 -0.56 -22.03
N LEU A 225 -30.18 -0.87 -22.58
CA LEU A 225 -30.06 -1.56 -23.86
C LEU A 225 -30.71 -2.96 -23.81
N PHE A 226 -30.45 -3.73 -22.76
CA PHE A 226 -31.08 -5.04 -22.53
C PHE A 226 -32.61 -4.93 -22.45
N LEU A 227 -33.14 -3.99 -21.66
CA LEU A 227 -34.59 -3.77 -21.53
C LEU A 227 -35.25 -3.41 -22.87
N ILE A 228 -34.61 -2.56 -23.68
CA ILE A 228 -35.16 -2.13 -24.98
C ILE A 228 -35.15 -3.29 -25.99
N CYS A 229 -34.07 -4.07 -26.02
CA CYS A 229 -33.96 -5.23 -26.91
C CYS A 229 -34.96 -6.35 -26.52
N LEU A 230 -35.18 -6.58 -25.23
CA LEU A 230 -36.06 -7.64 -24.68
C LEU A 230 -37.55 -7.27 -24.65
N SER A 231 -37.91 -6.01 -24.43
CA SER A 231 -39.32 -5.54 -24.36
C SER A 231 -40.12 -5.76 -25.65
N GLY A 232 -39.44 -6.00 -26.78
CA GLY A 232 -40.06 -6.31 -28.07
C GLY A 232 -40.59 -7.74 -28.20
N SER A 233 -39.99 -8.75 -27.55
CA SER A 233 -40.47 -10.14 -27.61
C SER A 233 -41.75 -10.34 -26.77
N ALA A 234 -41.86 -9.68 -25.61
CA ALA A 234 -42.94 -9.94 -24.65
C ALA A 234 -44.34 -9.47 -25.09
N ARG A 235 -44.46 -8.41 -25.92
CA ARG A 235 -45.77 -7.92 -26.39
C ARG A 235 -46.33 -8.70 -27.59
N MET A 236 -45.50 -9.44 -28.32
CA MET A 236 -45.94 -10.22 -29.48
C MET A 236 -46.52 -11.60 -29.09
N ALA A 237 -46.24 -12.08 -27.88
CA ALA A 237 -46.84 -13.30 -27.34
C ALA A 237 -48.29 -13.12 -26.85
N LYS A 238 -48.77 -11.88 -26.65
CA LYS A 238 -50.11 -11.61 -26.11
C LYS A 238 -51.19 -11.38 -27.18
N ASN A 239 -50.80 -11.19 -28.45
CA ASN A 239 -51.71 -10.84 -29.55
C ASN A 239 -51.83 -11.92 -30.63
N ILE A 240 -51.28 -13.13 -30.41
CA ILE A 240 -51.42 -14.23 -31.36
C ILE A 240 -52.32 -15.27 -30.71
N ASP A 241 -53.62 -14.98 -30.77
CA ASP A 241 -54.62 -16.03 -30.77
C ASP A 241 -55.27 -16.02 -32.15
N LEU A 242 -55.31 -17.20 -32.77
CA LEU A 242 -56.05 -17.55 -33.99
C LEU A 242 -55.52 -17.00 -35.33
N THR A 243 -54.56 -17.70 -35.93
CA THR A 243 -54.80 -18.40 -37.21
C THR A 243 -53.57 -19.24 -37.61
N VAL A 244 -53.88 -20.37 -38.22
CA VAL A 244 -53.07 -21.57 -38.42
C VAL A 244 -52.11 -21.42 -39.61
N GLU A 245 -50.95 -22.07 -39.42
CA GLU A 245 -49.98 -22.57 -40.40
C GLU A 245 -49.07 -21.60 -41.20
N SER A 246 -47.79 -21.96 -41.13
CA SER A 246 -46.70 -21.63 -42.05
C SER A 246 -45.95 -20.32 -41.83
N ARG A 247 -45.10 -20.30 -40.80
CA ARG A 247 -43.74 -19.74 -40.90
C ARG A 247 -42.75 -20.49 -40.02
N ARG A 248 -42.27 -21.61 -40.54
CA ARG A 248 -41.03 -22.24 -40.11
C ARG A 248 -39.89 -21.26 -40.43
N GLY A 249 -39.43 -20.48 -39.45
CA GLY A 249 -38.21 -19.68 -39.54
C GLY A 249 -38.31 -18.23 -39.03
N ARG A 250 -37.46 -17.92 -38.04
CA ARG A 250 -37.18 -16.64 -37.35
C ARG A 250 -38.14 -16.26 -36.21
N GLY A 251 -37.87 -16.81 -35.03
CA GLY A 251 -38.30 -16.25 -33.75
C GLY A 251 -37.80 -14.80 -33.57
N GLY A 252 -38.44 -14.04 -32.68
CA GLY A 252 -38.51 -12.57 -32.64
C GLY A 252 -37.21 -11.80 -32.36
N PHE A 253 -36.07 -12.49 -32.29
CA PHE A 253 -34.76 -11.88 -32.17
C PHE A 253 -34.21 -11.51 -33.55
N ASP A 254 -34.12 -10.20 -33.79
CA ASP A 254 -33.53 -9.60 -34.97
C ASP A 254 -31.99 -9.58 -34.86
N SER A 255 -31.29 -9.84 -35.96
CA SER A 255 -29.82 -9.99 -35.99
C SER A 255 -29.10 -8.74 -35.49
N PHE A 256 -29.75 -7.58 -35.67
CA PHE A 256 -29.32 -6.30 -35.13
C PHE A 256 -29.32 -6.24 -33.60
N LYS A 257 -30.38 -6.77 -32.94
CA LYS A 257 -30.46 -6.79 -31.47
C LYS A 257 -29.38 -7.69 -30.88
N LEU A 258 -29.16 -8.86 -31.49
CA LEU A 258 -28.14 -9.79 -31.03
C LEU A 258 -26.75 -9.15 -31.12
N LEU A 259 -26.42 -8.49 -32.24
CA LEU A 259 -25.15 -7.77 -32.40
C LEU A 259 -24.93 -6.75 -31.28
N LEU A 260 -25.94 -5.92 -30.97
CA LEU A 260 -25.84 -4.90 -29.93
C LEU A 260 -25.67 -5.51 -28.53
N LEU A 261 -26.40 -6.58 -28.21
CA LEU A 261 -26.28 -7.25 -26.91
C LEU A 261 -24.93 -7.97 -26.76
N THR A 262 -24.48 -8.69 -27.79
CA THR A 262 -23.15 -9.33 -27.77
C THR A 262 -22.04 -8.28 -27.68
N GLY A 263 -22.19 -7.14 -28.36
CA GLY A 263 -21.27 -6.03 -28.26
C GLY A 263 -21.24 -5.42 -26.86
N ALA A 264 -22.41 -5.23 -26.23
CA ALA A 264 -22.49 -4.68 -24.88
C ALA A 264 -21.83 -5.59 -23.83
N ILE A 265 -22.00 -6.91 -23.99
CA ILE A 265 -21.32 -7.89 -23.14
C ILE A 265 -19.80 -7.87 -23.39
N LEU A 266 -19.36 -7.70 -24.63
CA LEU A 266 -17.93 -7.56 -24.96
C LEU A 266 -17.31 -6.31 -24.32
N ILE A 267 -18.03 -5.18 -24.32
CA ILE A 267 -17.62 -3.94 -23.64
C ILE A 267 -17.39 -4.21 -22.14
N LEU A 268 -18.33 -4.89 -21.47
CA LEU A 268 -18.17 -5.24 -20.05
C LEU A 268 -16.98 -6.19 -19.81
N LEU A 269 -16.76 -7.17 -20.68
CA LEU A 269 -15.61 -8.08 -20.60
C LEU A 269 -14.29 -7.31 -20.72
N VAL A 270 -14.16 -6.49 -21.76
CA VAL A 270 -12.96 -5.66 -22.00
C VAL A 270 -12.72 -4.72 -20.82
N GLY A 271 -13.78 -4.08 -20.31
CA GLY A 271 -13.72 -3.24 -19.13
C GLY A 271 -13.22 -3.99 -17.91
N GLY A 272 -13.80 -5.14 -17.59
CA GLY A 272 -13.41 -5.95 -16.43
C GLY A 272 -11.98 -6.52 -16.50
N LEU A 273 -11.47 -6.78 -17.70
CA LEU A 273 -10.12 -7.34 -17.90
C LEU A 273 -9.01 -6.29 -17.88
N LEU A 274 -9.28 -5.07 -18.37
CA LEU A 274 -8.28 -4.01 -18.49
C LEU A 274 -8.21 -3.10 -17.26
N THR A 275 -9.26 -3.05 -16.47
CA THR A 275 -9.32 -2.20 -15.26
C THR A 275 -8.84 -2.94 -14.02
N PRO A 276 -8.41 -2.24 -12.97
CA PRO A 276 -7.97 -2.87 -11.73
C PRO A 276 -9.10 -3.70 -11.11
N MET A 277 -8.78 -4.92 -10.69
CA MET A 277 -9.75 -5.87 -10.11
C MET A 277 -9.62 -5.99 -8.60
N ILE A 278 -8.38 -6.01 -8.10
CA ILE A 278 -8.08 -6.08 -6.69
C ILE A 278 -7.02 -5.03 -6.35
N GLU A 279 -7.23 -4.38 -5.22
CA GLU A 279 -6.27 -3.51 -4.58
C GLU A 279 -5.89 -4.13 -3.23
N ILE A 280 -4.60 -4.20 -2.98
CA ILE A 280 -4.02 -4.67 -1.74
C ILE A 280 -3.28 -3.47 -1.16
N ASP A 281 -3.70 -2.99 0.00
CA ASP A 281 -3.06 -1.91 0.75
C ASP A 281 -2.84 -2.38 2.20
N ALA A 282 -1.59 -2.65 2.54
CA ALA A 282 -1.16 -2.97 3.88
C ALA A 282 -0.37 -1.78 4.43
N ARG A 283 -0.87 -1.15 5.49
CA ARG A 283 -0.23 0.02 6.10
C ARG A 283 -0.29 0.02 7.62
N ILE A 284 0.71 0.64 8.24
CA ILE A 284 0.70 1.03 9.64
C ILE A 284 0.11 2.43 9.68
N GLY A 285 -1.10 2.57 10.21
CA GLY A 285 -1.79 3.84 10.35
C GLY A 285 -1.06 4.75 11.33
N GLU A 286 -0.69 4.22 12.49
CA GLU A 286 0.10 4.94 13.49
C GLU A 286 1.03 3.98 14.24
N LEU A 287 2.30 4.35 14.34
CA LEU A 287 3.25 3.80 15.30
C LEU A 287 3.62 4.91 16.28
N ARG A 288 3.34 4.70 17.56
CA ARG A 288 3.67 5.60 18.64
C ARG A 288 4.62 4.91 19.61
N LEU A 289 5.74 5.59 19.86
CA LEU A 289 6.80 5.17 20.77
C LEU A 289 7.04 6.29 21.77
N GLU A 290 7.32 5.96 23.02
CA GLU A 290 7.71 6.98 24.01
C GLU A 290 9.24 7.06 24.10
N PHE A 291 9.80 8.25 23.90
CA PHE A 291 11.22 8.52 24.03
C PHE A 291 11.43 9.79 24.87
N LEU A 292 12.13 9.65 26.01
CA LEU A 292 12.35 10.74 26.98
C LEU A 292 11.05 11.44 27.44
N GLY A 293 9.96 10.69 27.59
CA GLY A 293 8.65 11.25 27.99
C GLY A 293 7.90 11.96 26.85
N GLU A 294 8.44 11.95 25.63
CA GLU A 294 7.81 12.52 24.44
C GLU A 294 7.38 11.43 23.46
N PRO A 295 6.20 11.56 22.83
CA PRO A 295 5.75 10.60 21.83
C PRO A 295 6.49 10.82 20.50
N LEU A 296 7.25 9.82 20.09
CA LEU A 296 7.79 9.67 18.74
C LEU A 296 6.76 8.94 17.88
N VAL A 297 6.18 9.65 16.92
CA VAL A 297 5.08 9.14 16.08
C VAL A 297 5.49 9.02 14.61
N PHE A 298 5.14 7.89 14.01
CA PHE A 298 5.14 7.67 12.57
C PHE A 298 3.71 7.36 12.12
N THR A 299 3.22 8.10 11.13
CA THR A 299 1.86 7.93 10.59
C THR A 299 1.92 7.47 9.14
N ASN A 300 0.86 6.78 8.70
CA ASN A 300 0.64 6.38 7.31
C ASN A 300 1.87 5.72 6.65
N GLN A 301 2.34 4.61 7.20
CA GLN A 301 3.49 3.88 6.67
C GLN A 301 3.01 2.69 5.83
N VAL A 302 3.11 2.81 4.51
CA VAL A 302 2.69 1.77 3.57
C VAL A 302 3.75 0.67 3.51
N LEU A 303 3.35 -0.54 3.90
CA LEU A 303 4.19 -1.73 3.88
C LEU A 303 4.15 -2.40 2.50
N TYR A 304 2.95 -2.48 1.93
CA TYR A 304 2.73 -3.13 0.64
C TYR A 304 1.51 -2.54 -0.05
N PHE A 305 1.69 -2.11 -1.30
CA PHE A 305 0.60 -1.63 -2.14
C PHE A 305 0.66 -2.25 -3.53
N GLN A 306 -0.45 -2.81 -4.01
CA GLN A 306 -0.62 -3.27 -5.39
C GLN A 306 -2.06 -3.10 -5.83
N SER A 307 -2.27 -2.52 -7.02
CA SER A 307 -3.57 -2.45 -7.68
C SER A 307 -3.40 -2.94 -9.12
N LYS A 308 -3.95 -4.12 -9.45
CA LYS A 308 -3.65 -4.81 -10.72
C LYS A 308 -4.92 -5.32 -11.41
N SER A 309 -4.86 -5.38 -12.74
CA SER A 309 -5.88 -6.06 -13.56
C SER A 309 -5.47 -7.50 -13.83
N ILE A 310 -6.40 -8.35 -14.29
CA ILE A 310 -6.07 -9.73 -14.70
C ILE A 310 -4.98 -9.74 -15.76
N PHE A 311 -5.08 -8.83 -16.73
CA PHE A 311 -4.11 -8.75 -17.83
C PHE A 311 -2.69 -8.45 -17.32
N GLU A 312 -2.57 -7.55 -16.37
CA GLU A 312 -1.27 -7.23 -15.77
C GLU A 312 -0.73 -8.37 -14.91
N VAL A 313 -1.58 -9.06 -14.14
CA VAL A 313 -1.17 -10.22 -13.35
C VAL A 313 -0.63 -11.32 -14.27
N VAL A 314 -1.34 -11.64 -15.34
CA VAL A 314 -0.89 -12.60 -16.36
C VAL A 314 0.44 -12.18 -16.96
N ARG A 315 0.59 -10.90 -17.32
CA ARG A 315 1.83 -10.36 -17.87
C ARG A 315 3.00 -10.53 -16.91
N ILE A 316 2.83 -10.17 -15.65
CA ILE A 316 3.87 -10.29 -14.61
C ILE A 316 4.27 -11.76 -14.41
N LEU A 317 3.29 -12.67 -14.32
CA LEU A 317 3.55 -14.10 -14.15
C LEU A 317 4.28 -14.70 -15.36
N ALA A 318 3.93 -14.28 -16.58
CA ALA A 318 4.60 -14.72 -17.79
C ALA A 318 6.04 -14.15 -17.92
N GLU A 319 6.26 -12.89 -17.55
CA GLU A 319 7.57 -12.25 -17.55
C GLU A 319 8.52 -12.84 -16.51
N THR A 320 8.00 -13.38 -15.40
CA THR A 320 8.82 -14.03 -14.36
C THR A 320 9.49 -15.31 -14.85
N GLY A 321 8.92 -15.98 -15.86
CA GLY A 321 9.56 -17.10 -16.58
C GLY A 321 9.66 -18.43 -15.85
N ALA A 322 9.22 -18.52 -14.58
CA ALA A 322 9.17 -19.77 -13.84
C ALA A 322 8.04 -20.69 -14.36
N ALA A 323 8.30 -22.01 -14.46
CA ALA A 323 7.38 -22.95 -15.13
C ALA A 323 6.02 -23.08 -14.41
N ASP A 324 6.02 -23.00 -13.08
CA ASP A 324 4.83 -22.96 -12.23
C ASP A 324 4.02 -21.68 -12.45
N MET A 325 4.68 -20.52 -12.47
CA MET A 325 4.03 -19.23 -12.72
C MET A 325 3.47 -19.13 -14.14
N LEU A 326 4.20 -19.69 -15.13
CA LEU A 326 3.75 -19.76 -16.51
C LEU A 326 2.49 -20.62 -16.64
N LEU A 327 2.44 -21.78 -15.97
CA LEU A 327 1.25 -22.63 -15.96
C LEU A 327 0.04 -21.85 -15.39
N VAL A 328 0.22 -21.16 -14.27
CA VAL A 328 -0.83 -20.32 -13.66
C VAL A 328 -1.26 -19.20 -14.62
N ALA A 329 -0.32 -18.53 -15.28
CA ALA A 329 -0.63 -17.48 -16.27
C ALA A 329 -1.46 -18.02 -17.45
N VAL A 330 -1.11 -19.20 -17.97
CA VAL A 330 -1.86 -19.88 -19.03
C VAL A 330 -3.26 -20.24 -18.57
N LEU A 331 -3.41 -20.79 -17.37
CA LEU A 331 -4.72 -21.09 -16.78
C LEU A 331 -5.58 -19.82 -16.68
N ILE A 332 -5.07 -18.76 -16.04
CA ILE A 332 -5.84 -17.50 -15.89
C ILE A 332 -6.23 -16.92 -17.25
N THR A 333 -5.35 -16.98 -18.25
CA THR A 333 -5.65 -16.49 -19.61
C THR A 333 -6.73 -17.34 -20.28
N LEU A 334 -6.61 -18.67 -20.19
CA LEU A 334 -7.58 -19.59 -20.76
C LEU A 334 -8.96 -19.40 -20.14
N PHE A 335 -8.99 -19.32 -18.80
CA PHE A 335 -10.23 -19.27 -18.05
C PHE A 335 -10.86 -17.86 -18.02
N SER A 336 -10.09 -16.79 -17.87
CA SER A 336 -10.65 -15.45 -17.69
C SER A 336 -10.77 -14.65 -18.99
N VAL A 337 -10.08 -15.04 -20.06
CA VAL A 337 -10.04 -14.29 -21.32
C VAL A 337 -10.53 -15.12 -22.50
N ILE A 338 -9.87 -16.25 -22.78
CA ILE A 338 -10.09 -17.03 -24.00
C ILE A 338 -11.50 -17.65 -24.01
N PHE A 339 -11.91 -18.31 -22.93
CA PHE A 339 -13.21 -18.98 -22.87
C PHE A 339 -14.39 -18.00 -22.87
N PRO A 340 -14.38 -16.87 -22.10
CA PRO A 340 -15.36 -15.80 -22.26
C PRO A 340 -15.45 -15.24 -23.68
N ALA A 341 -14.31 -15.00 -24.34
CA ALA A 341 -14.28 -14.51 -25.71
C ALA A 341 -14.85 -15.53 -26.70
N LEU A 342 -14.46 -16.81 -26.59
CA LEU A 342 -15.00 -17.91 -27.38
C LEU A 342 -16.51 -18.05 -27.21
N LYS A 343 -17.04 -17.89 -25.99
CA LYS A 343 -18.48 -17.90 -25.72
C LYS A 343 -19.20 -16.81 -26.51
N LEU A 344 -18.68 -15.58 -26.50
CA LEU A 344 -19.27 -14.47 -27.25
C LEU A 344 -19.22 -14.70 -28.76
N ILE A 345 -18.08 -15.17 -29.28
CA ILE A 345 -17.92 -15.50 -30.70
C ILE A 345 -18.87 -16.63 -31.09
N ALA A 346 -18.95 -17.70 -30.30
CA ALA A 346 -19.84 -18.83 -30.57
C ALA A 346 -21.32 -18.41 -30.54
N THR A 347 -21.72 -17.52 -29.62
CA THR A 347 -23.07 -16.97 -29.56
C THR A 347 -23.42 -16.21 -30.84
N TYR A 348 -22.48 -15.41 -31.35
CA TYR A 348 -22.64 -14.70 -32.61
C TYR A 348 -22.72 -15.66 -33.81
N VAL A 349 -21.78 -16.61 -33.93
CA VAL A 349 -21.71 -17.58 -35.03
C VAL A 349 -22.92 -18.51 -35.07
N TYR A 350 -23.38 -19.01 -33.91
CA TYR A 350 -24.55 -19.87 -33.79
C TYR A 350 -25.81 -19.20 -34.34
N TYR A 351 -26.00 -17.92 -34.04
CA TYR A 351 -27.17 -17.18 -34.48
C TYR A 351 -27.17 -16.90 -35.99
N TYR A 352 -26.04 -16.45 -36.56
CA TYR A 352 -25.93 -16.15 -37.99
C TYR A 352 -25.88 -17.40 -38.89
N ASP A 353 -25.75 -18.59 -38.31
CA ASP A 353 -25.63 -19.86 -39.02
C ASP A 353 -24.56 -19.83 -40.13
N PHE A 354 -23.43 -19.17 -39.84
CA PHE A 354 -22.35 -19.03 -40.80
C PHE A 354 -21.81 -20.42 -41.14
N ARG A 355 -22.00 -20.87 -42.39
CA ARG A 355 -21.61 -22.21 -42.89
C ARG A 355 -22.25 -23.40 -42.16
N GLN A 356 -23.55 -23.34 -41.81
CA GLN A 356 -24.25 -24.43 -41.10
C GLN A 356 -23.63 -24.76 -39.72
N ALA A 357 -22.93 -23.80 -39.11
CA ALA A 357 -22.23 -23.99 -37.83
C ALA A 357 -23.16 -24.38 -36.67
N ARG A 358 -24.49 -24.19 -36.80
CA ARG A 358 -25.48 -24.73 -35.86
C ARG A 358 -25.43 -26.24 -35.72
N GLY A 359 -25.01 -26.97 -36.76
CA GLY A 359 -24.85 -28.42 -36.73
C GLY A 359 -23.63 -28.90 -35.95
N SER A 360 -22.70 -28.00 -35.61
CA SER A 360 -21.50 -28.39 -34.85
C SER A 360 -21.78 -28.41 -33.34
N GLY A 361 -21.57 -29.56 -32.71
CA GLY A 361 -21.78 -29.72 -31.26
C GLY A 361 -20.96 -28.75 -30.42
N TRP A 362 -19.78 -28.33 -30.90
CA TRP A 362 -18.90 -27.37 -30.22
C TRP A 362 -19.48 -25.95 -30.18
N VAL A 363 -19.99 -25.43 -31.30
CA VAL A 363 -20.56 -24.06 -31.34
C VAL A 363 -21.85 -24.02 -30.50
N GLY A 364 -22.71 -25.05 -30.61
CA GLY A 364 -23.90 -25.17 -29.77
C GLY A 364 -23.56 -25.30 -28.28
N PHE A 365 -22.52 -26.07 -27.94
CA PHE A 365 -22.03 -26.17 -26.56
C PHE A 365 -21.56 -24.81 -26.03
N PHE A 366 -20.67 -24.12 -26.75
CA PHE A 366 -20.13 -22.85 -26.30
C PHE A 366 -21.17 -21.73 -26.25
N ALA A 367 -22.14 -21.70 -27.18
CA ALA A 367 -23.18 -20.66 -27.21
C ALA A 367 -24.27 -20.85 -26.13
N LEU A 368 -24.74 -22.10 -25.94
CA LEU A 368 -25.95 -22.37 -25.15
C LEU A 368 -25.67 -23.11 -23.83
N ARG A 369 -24.72 -24.04 -23.80
CA ARG A 369 -24.48 -24.92 -22.63
C ARG A 369 -23.30 -24.51 -21.77
N SER A 370 -22.35 -23.73 -22.28
CA SER A 370 -21.17 -23.28 -21.54
C SER A 370 -21.51 -22.45 -20.31
N GLY A 371 -22.65 -21.76 -20.30
CA GLY A 371 -23.13 -21.00 -19.14
C GLY A 371 -23.51 -21.87 -17.93
N LYS A 372 -23.78 -23.17 -18.15
CA LYS A 372 -24.08 -24.14 -17.07
C LYS A 372 -22.81 -24.56 -16.32
N TRP A 373 -21.64 -24.36 -16.92
CA TRP A 373 -20.33 -24.52 -16.28
C TRP A 373 -19.86 -23.13 -15.86
N SER A 374 -20.21 -22.69 -14.65
CA SER A 374 -19.92 -21.31 -14.23
C SER A 374 -18.43 -21.12 -13.91
N MET A 375 -17.65 -20.94 -14.97
CA MET A 375 -16.28 -20.46 -14.92
C MET A 375 -16.19 -19.10 -14.22
N ALA A 376 -17.24 -18.31 -14.34
CA ALA A 376 -17.38 -17.06 -13.62
C ALA A 376 -17.45 -17.27 -12.10
N ASP A 377 -18.20 -18.27 -11.63
CA ASP A 377 -18.26 -18.60 -10.21
C ASP A 377 -16.88 -19.04 -9.71
N VAL A 378 -16.14 -19.84 -10.50
CA VAL A 378 -14.78 -20.25 -10.15
C VAL A 378 -13.83 -19.05 -10.05
N LEU A 379 -13.86 -18.13 -11.00
CA LEU A 379 -12.98 -16.95 -10.97
C LEU A 379 -13.34 -16.00 -9.82
N VAL A 380 -14.63 -15.75 -9.61
CA VAL A 380 -15.12 -14.89 -8.54
C VAL A 380 -14.74 -15.49 -7.17
N ILE A 381 -14.94 -16.80 -6.97
CA ILE A 381 -14.51 -17.49 -5.76
C ILE A 381 -12.99 -17.46 -5.60
N ALA A 382 -12.21 -17.61 -6.67
CA ALA A 382 -10.75 -17.52 -6.60
C ALA A 382 -10.28 -16.12 -6.18
N ILE A 383 -10.88 -15.06 -6.73
CA ILE A 383 -10.59 -13.68 -6.33
C ILE A 383 -11.00 -13.44 -4.88
N PHE A 384 -12.16 -13.94 -4.44
CA PHE A 384 -12.58 -13.85 -3.04
C PHE A 384 -11.66 -14.63 -2.09
N MET A 385 -11.24 -15.84 -2.44
CA MET A 385 -10.31 -16.63 -1.62
C MET A 385 -8.93 -15.98 -1.55
N ALA A 386 -8.44 -15.39 -2.65
CA ALA A 386 -7.23 -14.60 -2.63
C ALA A 386 -7.40 -13.37 -1.74
N TYR A 387 -8.50 -12.62 -1.88
CA TYR A 387 -8.81 -11.46 -1.05
C TYR A 387 -8.84 -11.82 0.44
N ILE A 388 -9.64 -12.83 0.83
CA ILE A 388 -9.79 -13.27 2.22
C ILE A 388 -8.47 -13.84 2.75
N GLY A 389 -7.74 -14.60 1.92
CA GLY A 389 -6.46 -15.19 2.28
C GLY A 389 -5.38 -14.15 2.55
N PHE A 390 -5.25 -13.15 1.68
CA PHE A 390 -4.30 -12.05 1.87
C PHE A 390 -4.70 -11.14 3.03
N ASP A 391 -5.97 -10.75 3.13
CA ASP A 391 -6.46 -9.92 4.24
C ASP A 391 -6.26 -10.60 5.59
N GLY A 392 -6.58 -11.90 5.68
CA GLY A 392 -6.37 -12.70 6.88
C GLY A 392 -4.89 -12.89 7.23
N LEU A 393 -4.04 -13.18 6.23
CA LEU A 393 -2.60 -13.30 6.43
C LEU A 393 -2.01 -12.00 6.96
N VAL A 394 -2.26 -10.88 6.28
CA VAL A 394 -1.73 -9.55 6.67
C VAL A 394 -2.24 -9.16 8.05
N ALA A 395 -3.54 -9.34 8.35
CA ALA A 395 -4.10 -9.07 9.67
C ALA A 395 -3.40 -9.90 10.77
N SER A 396 -3.16 -11.19 10.52
CA SER A 396 -2.54 -12.08 11.50
C SER A 396 -1.07 -11.74 11.77
N GLN A 397 -0.30 -11.39 10.73
CA GLN A 397 1.10 -11.02 10.86
C GLN A 397 1.25 -9.66 11.54
N LEU A 398 0.46 -8.67 11.14
CA LEU A 398 0.46 -7.33 11.74
C LEU A 398 -0.08 -7.32 13.17
N GLY A 399 -1.14 -8.07 13.45
CA GLY A 399 -1.68 -8.23 14.80
C GLY A 399 -0.71 -8.92 15.78
N SER A 400 0.22 -9.75 15.27
CA SER A 400 1.28 -10.33 16.08
C SER A 400 2.36 -9.30 16.47
N LEU A 401 2.65 -8.34 15.58
CA LEU A 401 3.60 -7.25 15.81
C LEU A 401 3.06 -6.20 16.79
N GLY A 402 1.75 -5.92 16.76
CA GLY A 402 1.10 -5.00 17.71
C GLY A 402 1.10 -5.44 19.17
N ARG A 403 1.56 -6.67 19.48
CA ARG A 403 1.73 -7.18 20.85
C ARG A 403 3.16 -7.09 21.38
N VAL A 404 4.08 -6.51 20.62
CA VAL A 404 5.50 -6.44 20.98
C VAL A 404 5.78 -5.18 21.80
N GLY A 405 5.68 -5.30 23.13
CA GLY A 405 6.30 -4.40 24.11
C GLY A 405 5.36 -3.45 24.87
N GLU A 406 5.58 -3.32 26.19
CA GLU A 406 5.01 -2.22 26.97
C GLU A 406 5.62 -0.90 26.47
N GLY A 407 4.80 0.00 25.92
CA GLY A 407 5.24 1.32 25.43
C GLY A 407 5.27 1.51 23.90
N VAL A 408 4.84 0.51 23.12
CA VAL A 408 4.68 0.62 21.66
C VAL A 408 3.20 0.48 21.30
N GLU A 409 2.58 1.55 20.79
CA GLU A 409 1.20 1.50 20.27
C GLU A 409 1.24 1.44 18.74
N LEU A 410 0.70 0.36 18.18
CA LEU A 410 0.68 0.07 16.74
C LEU A 410 -0.77 -0.06 16.25
N LEU A 411 -1.20 0.88 15.43
CA LEU A 411 -2.47 0.83 14.71
C LEU A 411 -2.21 0.39 13.27
N THR A 412 -2.63 -0.83 12.94
CA THR A 412 -2.48 -1.39 11.59
C THR A 412 -3.82 -1.43 10.88
N THR A 413 -3.86 -0.99 9.62
CA THR A 413 -5.07 -1.02 8.80
C THR A 413 -4.82 -1.87 7.56
N ASN A 414 -5.68 -2.85 7.35
CA ASN A 414 -5.75 -3.57 6.08
C ASN A 414 -6.79 -2.89 5.20
N GLY A 415 -6.36 -2.41 4.04
CA GLY A 415 -7.17 -1.73 3.04
C GLY A 415 -7.42 -2.56 1.79
N THR A 416 -7.30 -3.89 1.85
CA THR A 416 -7.60 -4.73 0.69
C THR A 416 -9.03 -4.44 0.21
N SER A 417 -9.22 -4.10 -1.06
CA SER A 417 -10.54 -3.77 -1.62
C SER A 417 -10.75 -4.39 -3.00
N LEU A 418 -12.03 -4.68 -3.29
CA LEU A 418 -12.46 -5.03 -4.64
C LEU A 418 -12.61 -3.76 -5.47
N GLU A 419 -11.92 -3.72 -6.60
CA GLU A 419 -11.88 -2.54 -7.46
C GLU A 419 -12.98 -2.60 -8.55
N PRO A 420 -13.27 -1.47 -9.20
CA PRO A 420 -14.28 -1.35 -10.26
C PRO A 420 -14.26 -2.44 -11.36
N GLY A 421 -13.08 -2.98 -11.71
CA GLY A 421 -12.96 -4.05 -12.70
C GLY A 421 -13.63 -5.35 -12.29
N PHE A 422 -13.67 -5.66 -10.99
CA PHE A 422 -14.40 -6.82 -10.47
C PHE A 422 -15.90 -6.71 -10.78
N TYR A 423 -16.50 -5.55 -10.53
CA TYR A 423 -17.93 -5.33 -10.77
C TYR A 423 -18.28 -5.30 -12.26
N LEU A 424 -17.38 -4.82 -13.12
CA LEU A 424 -17.55 -4.88 -14.57
C LEU A 424 -17.52 -6.33 -15.08
N PHE A 425 -16.58 -7.13 -14.58
CA PHE A 425 -16.51 -8.54 -14.91
C PHE A 425 -17.74 -9.31 -14.41
N LEU A 426 -18.19 -9.06 -13.18
CA LEU A 426 -19.41 -9.66 -12.64
C LEU A 426 -20.65 -9.30 -13.47
N SER A 427 -20.77 -8.03 -13.84
CA SER A 427 -21.82 -7.54 -14.76
C SER A 427 -21.77 -8.26 -16.11
N PHE A 428 -20.58 -8.47 -16.67
CA PHE A 428 -20.39 -9.25 -17.91
C PHE A 428 -20.96 -10.67 -17.76
N VAL A 429 -20.63 -11.35 -16.67
CA VAL A 429 -21.10 -12.72 -16.39
C VAL A 429 -22.62 -12.77 -16.34
N MET A 430 -23.23 -11.89 -15.54
CA MET A 430 -24.68 -11.83 -15.36
C MET A 430 -25.39 -11.53 -16.68
N ALA A 431 -24.89 -10.55 -17.44
CA ALA A 431 -25.44 -10.20 -18.76
C ALA A 431 -25.29 -11.33 -19.79
N SER A 432 -24.16 -12.05 -19.75
CA SER A 432 -23.90 -13.21 -20.60
C SER A 432 -24.85 -14.37 -20.30
N LEU A 433 -25.09 -14.67 -19.01
CA LEU A 433 -26.04 -15.70 -18.60
C LEU A 433 -27.47 -15.34 -19.00
N LEU A 434 -27.87 -14.09 -18.79
CA LEU A 434 -29.19 -13.60 -19.20
C LEU A 434 -29.40 -13.75 -20.71
N LEU A 435 -28.40 -13.36 -21.53
CA LEU A 435 -28.48 -13.52 -22.97
C LEU A 435 -28.58 -14.99 -23.39
N SER A 436 -27.75 -15.87 -22.82
CA SER A 436 -27.80 -17.31 -23.11
C SER A 436 -29.17 -17.91 -22.76
N ALA A 437 -29.74 -17.57 -21.60
CA ALA A 437 -31.05 -18.08 -21.17
C ALA A 437 -32.20 -17.58 -22.05
N VAL A 438 -32.14 -16.34 -22.54
CA VAL A 438 -33.12 -15.81 -23.50
C VAL A 438 -33.01 -16.52 -24.85
N LEU A 439 -31.80 -16.81 -25.31
CA LEU A 439 -31.59 -17.53 -26.56
C LEU A 439 -32.05 -18.99 -26.47
N GLU A 440 -31.77 -19.70 -25.37
CA GLU A 440 -32.23 -21.08 -25.16
C GLU A 440 -33.76 -21.18 -25.27
N ARG A 441 -34.51 -20.25 -24.66
CA ARG A 441 -35.99 -20.20 -24.74
C ARG A 441 -36.58 -19.90 -26.12
N GLU A 442 -35.82 -19.30 -27.03
CA GLU A 442 -36.31 -18.96 -28.39
C GLU A 442 -35.92 -20.02 -29.42
N PHE A 443 -35.00 -20.95 -29.08
CA PHE A 443 -34.52 -22.01 -29.98
C PHE A 443 -34.92 -23.43 -29.56
N GLU A 444 -35.35 -23.63 -28.31
CA GLU A 444 -36.14 -24.79 -27.87
C GLU A 444 -37.64 -24.54 -28.07
#